data_AF-A0A7W0T704-F1
#
_entry.id   AF-A0A7W0T704-F1
#
_cell.length_a   1.000
_cell.length_b   1.000
_cell.length_c   1.000
_cell.angle_alpha   90.00
_cell.angle_beta   90.00
_cell.angle_gamma   90.00
#
_symmetry.space_group_name_H-M   'P 1'
#
loop_
_entity.id
_entity.type
_entity.pdbx_description
1 polymer ?
#
loop_
_entity_poly.entity_id
_entity_poly.type
_entity_poly.pdbx_seq_one_letter_code
_entity_poly.pdbx_strand_id
1 'polypeptide(L)'
;MDVVLPGLYASEPSTLPFDTTLVIRSFLLQRSAGNLLVYRADKLEQDAEAVAELGGVARQYLNHRHEASFSSDWAAERFGAPLLVHEAEAQDVSKSSPVNETFSERHRLGDDFEIIPTP
;
A
#
# COMPACT_ATOMS: atom_id res chain seq x y z
N MET A 1 10.55 4.62 8.54
CA MET A 1 10.25 3.19 8.34
C MET A 1 11.02 2.32 9.33
N ASP A 2 10.30 1.60 10.19
CA ASP A 2 10.86 0.64 11.16
C ASP A 2 11.09 -0.72 10.52
N VAL A 3 12.19 -1.40 10.88
CA VAL A 3 12.40 -2.80 10.47
C VAL A 3 11.54 -3.73 11.31
N VAL A 4 10.61 -4.45 10.68
CA VAL A 4 9.80 -5.49 11.33
C VAL A 4 10.57 -6.81 11.34
N LEU A 5 11.08 -7.18 10.16
CA LEU A 5 11.95 -8.32 9.90
C LEU A 5 12.77 -8.02 8.64
N PRO A 6 13.85 -8.78 8.33
CA PRO A 6 14.68 -8.50 7.17
C PRO A 6 13.85 -8.41 5.87
N GLY A 7 13.87 -7.24 5.22
CA GLY A 7 13.11 -6.98 3.98
C GLY A 7 11.65 -6.57 4.17
N LEU A 8 11.14 -6.47 5.41
CA LEU A 8 9.81 -5.94 5.70
C LEU A 8 9.91 -4.77 6.67
N TYR A 9 9.40 -3.63 6.22
CA TYR A 9 9.44 -2.38 6.95
C TYR A 9 8.02 -1.88 7.19
N ALA A 10 7.80 -1.23 8.33
CA ALA A 10 6.53 -0.60 8.65
C ALA A 10 6.68 0.92 8.77
N SER A 11 5.65 1.65 8.35
CA SER A 11 5.57 3.09 8.61
C SER A 11 5.51 3.35 10.12
N GLU A 12 5.72 4.60 10.50
CA GLU A 12 5.29 5.07 11.82
C GLU A 12 3.80 4.73 12.03
N PRO A 13 3.39 4.39 13.26
CA PRO A 13 2.00 4.12 13.59
C PRO A 13 1.16 5.39 13.42
N SER A 14 0.00 5.27 12.80
CA SER A 14 -1.01 6.32 12.76
C SER A 14 -2.36 5.80 13.27
N THR A 15 -3.19 6.71 13.74
CA THR A 15 -4.55 6.39 14.20
C THR A 15 -5.55 6.64 13.09
N LEU A 16 -6.68 5.93 13.11
CA LEU A 16 -7.77 6.21 12.19
C LEU A 16 -8.48 7.53 12.58
N PRO A 17 -8.91 8.36 11.60
CA PRO A 17 -9.63 9.61 11.89
C PRO A 17 -10.95 9.41 12.64
N PHE A 18 -11.57 8.25 12.51
CA PHE A 18 -12.86 7.91 13.11
C PHE A 18 -12.75 7.00 14.35
N ASP A 19 -11.57 6.44 14.62
CA ASP A 19 -11.31 5.65 15.82
C ASP A 19 -9.85 5.77 16.23
N THR A 20 -9.58 6.61 17.23
CA THR A 20 -8.23 6.87 17.71
C THR A 20 -7.68 5.78 18.63
N THR A 21 -8.50 4.79 18.99
CA THR A 21 -8.05 3.62 19.76
C THR A 21 -7.39 2.57 18.87
N LEU A 22 -7.63 2.65 17.55
CA LEU A 22 -7.03 1.78 16.56
C LEU A 22 -5.76 2.42 15.98
N VAL A 23 -4.72 1.59 15.87
CA VAL A 23 -3.44 1.96 15.28
C VAL A 23 -3.24 1.14 14.02
N ILE A 24 -2.88 1.84 12.94
CA ILE A 24 -2.62 1.29 11.62
C ILE A 24 -1.20 1.64 11.16
N ARG A 25 -0.66 0.82 10.27
CA ARG A 25 0.66 1.00 9.67
C ARG A 25 0.60 0.56 8.21
N SER A 26 1.35 1.26 7.37
CA SER A 26 1.69 0.80 6.03
C SER A 26 2.91 -0.10 6.08
N PHE A 27 3.04 -1.01 5.13
CA PHE A 27 4.14 -1.95 5.04
C PHE A 27 4.84 -1.87 3.69
N LEU A 28 6.16 -1.75 3.70
CA LEU A 28 7.01 -1.87 2.53
C LEU A 28 7.67 -3.25 2.55
N LEU A 29 7.33 -4.07 1.56
CA LEU A 29 7.97 -5.37 1.34
C LEU A 29 9.04 -5.22 0.25
N GLN A 30 10.30 -5.37 0.63
CA GLN A 30 11.45 -5.26 -0.26
C GLN A 30 11.65 -6.58 -1.01
N ARG A 31 11.74 -6.51 -2.34
CA ARG A 31 11.84 -7.70 -3.22
C ARG A 31 12.76 -7.43 -4.39
N SER A 32 13.44 -8.46 -4.88
CA SER A 32 14.26 -8.37 -6.10
C SER A 32 13.45 -8.02 -7.34
N ALA A 33 12.18 -8.41 -7.40
CA ALA A 33 11.24 -8.09 -8.46
C ALA A 33 10.62 -6.68 -8.35
N GLY A 34 11.00 -5.90 -7.34
CA GLY A 34 10.46 -4.58 -7.04
C GLY A 34 9.62 -4.55 -5.76
N ASN A 35 9.80 -3.48 -4.99
CA ASN A 35 9.17 -3.32 -3.69
C ASN A 35 7.66 -3.16 -3.79
N LEU A 36 6.94 -3.73 -2.84
CA LEU A 36 5.48 -3.57 -2.72
C LEU A 36 5.15 -2.70 -1.53
N LEU A 37 4.27 -1.73 -1.73
CA LEU A 37 3.62 -1.01 -0.64
C LEU A 37 2.26 -1.66 -0.37
N VAL A 38 2.05 -2.18 0.83
CA VAL A 38 0.83 -2.86 1.26
C VAL A 38 0.22 -2.09 2.42
N TYR A 39 -1.08 -1.87 2.34
CA TYR A 39 -1.84 -1.03 3.26
C TYR A 39 -1.45 0.46 3.16
N ARG A 40 -2.43 1.35 3.17
CA ARG A 40 -2.19 2.80 3.18
C ARG A 40 -2.62 3.42 4.51
N ALA A 41 -1.64 3.81 5.30
CA ALA A 41 -1.81 4.54 6.54
C ALA A 41 -1.52 6.02 6.33
N ASP A 42 -2.17 6.86 7.13
CA ASP A 42 -1.96 8.30 7.10
C ASP A 42 -0.51 8.64 7.42
N LYS A 43 -0.02 9.75 6.82
CA LYS A 43 1.33 10.30 6.99
C LYS A 43 2.47 9.50 6.38
N LEU A 44 2.18 8.46 5.60
CA LEU A 44 3.23 7.69 4.90
C LEU A 44 4.13 8.56 4.00
N GLU A 45 3.64 9.67 3.48
CA GLU A 45 4.45 10.64 2.71
C GLU A 45 5.68 11.14 3.50
N GLN A 46 5.61 11.18 4.84
CA GLN A 46 6.74 11.57 5.69
C GLN A 46 7.89 10.57 5.63
N ASP A 47 7.60 9.31 5.27
CA ASP A 47 8.58 8.25 5.07
C ASP A 47 9.12 8.20 3.62
N ALA A 48 8.72 9.11 2.72
CA ALA A 48 9.03 9.01 1.29
C ALA A 48 10.53 8.91 0.97
N GLU A 49 11.39 9.61 1.71
CA GLU A 49 12.85 9.50 1.54
C GLU A 49 13.38 8.15 2.02
N ALA A 50 12.93 7.67 3.18
CA ALA A 50 13.30 6.34 3.65
C ALA A 50 12.86 5.25 2.66
N VAL A 51 11.68 5.39 2.05
CA VAL A 51 11.22 4.47 1.00
C VAL A 51 12.09 4.56 -0.26
N ALA A 52 12.51 5.76 -0.65
CA ALA A 52 13.42 5.95 -1.78
C ALA A 52 14.78 5.28 -1.54
N GLU A 53 15.36 5.43 -0.34
CA GLU A 53 16.60 4.78 0.07
C GLU A 53 16.50 3.25 0.07
N LEU A 54 15.30 2.71 0.34
CA LEU A 54 15.00 1.27 0.28
C LEU A 54 14.70 0.74 -1.13
N GLY A 55 14.81 1.58 -2.16
CA GLY A 55 14.63 1.20 -3.57
C GLY A 55 13.28 1.59 -4.17
N GLY A 56 12.52 2.48 -3.51
CA GLY A 56 11.24 3.00 -4.02
C GLY A 56 10.09 2.00 -3.90
N VAL A 57 9.05 2.22 -4.70
CA VAL A 57 7.84 1.37 -4.76
C VAL A 57 7.57 0.99 -6.21
N ALA A 58 7.38 -0.30 -6.47
CA ALA A 58 7.02 -0.81 -7.79
C ALA A 58 5.51 -0.96 -7.97
N ARG A 59 4.77 -1.32 -6.92
CA ARG A 59 3.31 -1.48 -6.91
C ARG A 59 2.72 -1.19 -5.54
N GLN A 60 1.48 -0.70 -5.51
CA GLN A 60 0.73 -0.45 -4.28
C GLN A 60 -0.50 -1.37 -4.21
N TYR A 61 -0.80 -1.90 -3.04
CA TYR A 61 -1.97 -2.74 -2.79
C TYR A 61 -2.76 -2.21 -1.59
N LEU A 62 -4.06 -1.99 -1.78
CA LEU A 62 -5.00 -1.80 -0.67
C LEU A 62 -5.67 -3.12 -0.34
N ASN A 63 -5.88 -3.40 0.95
CA ASN A 63 -6.65 -4.56 1.37
C ASN A 63 -8.15 -4.26 1.40
N HIS A 64 -8.51 -3.00 1.68
CA HIS A 64 -9.89 -2.55 1.78
C HIS A 64 -10.07 -1.10 1.31
N ARG A 65 -11.26 -0.75 0.81
CA ARG A 65 -11.59 0.59 0.30
C ARG A 65 -11.40 1.72 1.31
N HIS A 66 -11.47 1.42 2.60
CA HIS A 66 -11.30 2.42 3.68
C HIS A 66 -9.86 2.90 3.83
N GLU A 67 -8.91 2.23 3.18
CA GLU A 67 -7.51 2.66 3.10
C GLU A 67 -7.30 3.71 2.00
N ALA A 68 -8.28 3.89 1.10
CA ALA A 68 -8.21 4.91 0.08
C ALA A 68 -8.34 6.30 0.71
N SER A 69 -7.43 7.20 0.36
CA SER A 69 -7.36 8.54 0.93
C SER A 69 -7.47 9.60 -0.17
N PHE A 70 -8.03 10.75 0.17
CA PHE A 70 -8.06 11.94 -0.68
C PHE A 70 -6.74 12.71 -0.68
N SER A 71 -5.76 12.30 0.14
CA SER A 71 -4.40 12.84 0.07
C SER A 71 -3.75 12.49 -1.26
N SER A 72 -2.74 13.27 -1.66
CA SER A 72 -1.90 12.98 -2.83
C SER A 72 -1.41 11.53 -2.79
N ASP A 73 -1.47 10.86 -3.95
CA ASP A 73 -0.90 9.52 -4.14
C ASP A 73 0.60 9.67 -4.42
N TRP A 74 1.33 10.09 -3.38
CA TRP A 74 2.75 10.41 -3.46
C TRP A 74 3.60 9.27 -4.03
N ALA A 75 3.20 8.01 -3.81
CA ALA A 75 3.91 6.84 -4.34
C ALA A 75 3.70 6.69 -5.85
N ALA A 76 2.48 6.95 -6.35
CA ALA A 76 2.23 7.04 -7.79
C ALA A 76 2.97 8.23 -8.41
N GLU A 77 2.94 9.40 -7.77
CA GLU A 77 3.60 10.62 -8.26
C GLU A 77 5.13 10.52 -8.28
N ARG A 78 5.73 9.97 -7.23
CA ARG A 78 7.18 9.93 -7.04
C ARG A 78 7.85 8.72 -7.69
N PHE A 79 7.18 7.57 -7.70
CA PHE A 79 7.76 6.31 -8.18
C PHE A 79 7.04 5.73 -9.40
N GLY A 80 5.93 6.32 -9.85
CA GLY A 80 5.11 5.75 -10.91
C GLY A 80 4.44 4.43 -10.49
N ALA A 81 4.28 4.21 -9.18
CA ALA A 81 3.78 2.94 -8.64
C ALA A 81 2.24 2.83 -8.83
N PRO A 82 1.75 1.90 -9.68
CA PRO A 82 0.31 1.72 -9.86
C PRO A 82 -0.38 1.26 -8.58
N LEU A 83 -1.59 1.77 -8.36
CA LEU A 83 -2.50 1.32 -7.31
C LEU A 83 -3.35 0.15 -7.78
N LEU A 84 -3.24 -0.97 -7.07
CA LEU A 84 -4.00 -2.19 -7.29
C LEU A 84 -4.99 -2.43 -6.15
N VAL A 85 -6.23 -2.76 -6.51
CA VAL A 85 -7.31 -3.08 -5.57
C VAL A 85 -8.16 -4.24 -6.08
N HIS A 86 -8.96 -4.82 -5.19
CA HIS A 86 -9.95 -5.79 -5.62
C HIS A 86 -11.02 -5.11 -6.51
N GLU A 87 -11.47 -5.75 -7.59
CA GLU A 87 -12.39 -5.15 -8.56
C GLU A 87 -13.71 -4.69 -7.93
N ALA A 88 -14.21 -5.43 -6.94
CA ALA A 88 -15.42 -5.10 -6.19
C ALA A 88 -15.31 -3.77 -5.42
N GLU A 89 -14.09 -3.32 -5.11
CA GLU A 89 -13.83 -2.07 -4.40
C GLU A 89 -13.39 -0.94 -5.33
N ALA A 90 -13.07 -1.23 -6.59
CA ALA A 90 -12.50 -0.25 -7.52
C ALA A 90 -13.35 1.00 -7.67
N GLN A 91 -14.68 0.86 -7.72
CA GLN A 91 -15.60 2.00 -7.81
C GLN A 91 -15.55 2.89 -6.57
N ASP A 92 -15.44 2.31 -5.38
CA ASP A 92 -15.39 3.07 -4.13
C ASP A 92 -14.02 3.76 -3.96
N VAL A 93 -12.94 3.04 -4.24
CA VAL A 93 -11.56 3.59 -4.17
C VAL A 93 -11.35 4.71 -5.18
N SER A 94 -11.88 4.57 -6.40
CA SER A 94 -11.74 5.57 -7.47
C SER A 94 -12.33 6.93 -7.12
N LYS A 95 -13.13 7.03 -6.05
CA LYS A 95 -13.67 8.30 -5.55
C LYS A 95 -12.58 9.17 -4.91
N SER A 96 -11.51 8.57 -4.39
CA SER A 96 -10.45 9.27 -3.65
C SER A 96 -9.04 9.03 -4.20
N SER A 97 -8.78 7.90 -4.87
CA SER A 97 -7.46 7.58 -5.42
C SER A 97 -7.56 6.97 -6.83
N PRO A 98 -6.61 7.25 -7.75
CA PRO A 98 -6.64 6.67 -9.09
C PRO A 98 -6.33 5.17 -9.04
N VAL A 99 -7.32 4.32 -9.35
CA VAL A 99 -7.10 2.87 -9.50
C VAL A 99 -6.46 2.60 -10.85
N ASN A 100 -5.30 1.95 -10.87
CA ASN A 100 -4.56 1.65 -12.10
C ASN A 100 -4.82 0.24 -12.63
N GLU A 101 -4.87 -0.75 -11.73
CA GLU A 101 -5.15 -2.15 -12.07
C GLU A 101 -6.09 -2.76 -11.02
N THR A 102 -6.81 -3.82 -11.39
CA THR A 102 -7.67 -4.56 -10.47
C THR A 102 -7.36 -6.05 -10.48
N PHE A 103 -7.79 -6.74 -9.43
CA PHE A 103 -7.79 -8.20 -9.34
C PHE A 103 -9.10 -8.71 -8.74
N SER A 104 -9.44 -9.97 -9.01
CA SER A 104 -10.66 -10.61 -8.50
C SER A 104 -10.42 -12.01 -7.91
N GLU A 105 -9.36 -12.67 -8.36
CA GLU A 105 -9.06 -14.05 -7.99
C GLU A 105 -7.79 -14.14 -7.14
N ARG A 106 -7.69 -15.23 -6.38
CA ARG A 106 -6.46 -15.59 -5.68
C ARG A 106 -5.35 -15.84 -6.71
N HIS A 107 -4.21 -15.20 -6.52
CA HIS A 107 -3.05 -15.38 -7.40
C HIS A 107 -1.75 -15.04 -6.71
N ARG A 108 -0.63 -15.50 -7.28
CA ARG A 108 0.71 -15.13 -6.83
C ARG A 108 1.32 -14.10 -7.77
N LEU A 109 2.06 -13.16 -7.20
CA LEU A 109 2.95 -12.26 -7.93
C LEU A 109 4.38 -12.78 -7.75
N GLY A 110 4.85 -13.58 -8.71
CA GLY A 110 6.10 -14.34 -8.55
C GLY A 110 5.95 -15.47 -7.52
N ASP A 111 7.04 -15.85 -6.88
CA ASP A 111 7.07 -17.00 -5.97
C ASP A 111 6.90 -16.63 -4.49
N ASP A 112 6.82 -15.35 -4.16
CA ASP A 112 7.04 -14.79 -2.81
C ASP A 112 5.92 -13.84 -2.32
N PHE A 113 4.91 -13.54 -3.13
CA PHE A 113 3.75 -12.76 -2.72
C PHE A 113 2.45 -13.37 -3.24
N GLU A 114 1.47 -13.57 -2.37
CA GLU A 114 0.17 -14.16 -2.71
C GLU A 114 -0.96 -13.22 -2.29
N ILE A 115 -1.88 -12.98 -3.21
CA ILE A 115 -3.08 -12.19 -3.01
C ILE A 115 -4.24 -13.16 -2.80
N ILE A 116 -4.96 -13.00 -1.70
CA ILE A 116 -6.09 -13.85 -1.31
C ILE A 116 -7.30 -12.93 -1.05
N PRO A 117 -8.24 -12.83 -2.00
CA PRO A 117 -9.48 -12.09 -1.76
C PRO A 117 -10.27 -12.66 -0.57
N THR A 118 -10.74 -11.78 0.31
CA THR A 118 -11.58 -12.13 1.47
C THR A 118 -12.87 -11.29 1.44
N PRO A 119 -13.96 -11.79 0.82
CA PRO A 119 -15.25 -11.10 0.74
C PRO A 119 -15.95 -10.93 2.09
#